data_AF-A0A5P9I0R2-F1
#
_entry.id   AF-A0A5P9I0R2-F1
#
_cell.length_a   1.000
_cell.length_b   1.000
_cell.length_c   1.000
_cell.angle_alpha   90.00
_cell.angle_beta   90.00
_cell.angle_gamma   90.00
#
_symmetry.space_group_name_H-M   'P 1'
#
loop_
_entity.id
_entity.type
_entity.pdbx_description
1 polymer ?
#
loop_
_entity_poly.entity_id
_entity_poly.type
_entity_poly.pdbx_seq_one_letter_code
_entity_poly.pdbx_strand_id
1 'polypeptide(L)'
;MGEKKIVDRGLVNDVRTISTYAPYVDALFIDKRCAALLKEEPLGTELEYKARIFSLSDPDEFLGYLREIEGQTPDQVREYAAMIYGID
;
A
#
# COMPACT_ATOMS: atom_id res chain seq x y z
N MET A 1 3.89 33.32 7.46
CA MET A 1 2.75 32.82 8.24
C MET A 1 2.56 31.36 7.85
N GLY A 2 3.01 30.44 8.71
CA GLY A 2 2.92 29.01 8.42
C GLY A 2 1.48 28.55 8.53
N GLU A 3 0.96 27.93 7.48
CA GLU A 3 -0.27 27.16 7.59
C GLU A 3 -0.05 26.11 8.67
N LYS A 4 -0.71 26.25 9.82
CA LYS A 4 -0.92 25.12 10.71
C LYS A 4 -1.79 24.15 9.92
N LYS A 5 -1.17 23.25 9.16
CA LYS A 5 -1.81 22.13 8.46
C LYS A 5 -2.61 21.41 9.53
N ILE A 6 -3.92 21.64 9.54
CA ILE A 6 -4.81 21.05 10.52
C ILE A 6 -4.67 19.55 10.31
N VAL A 7 -4.11 18.85 11.30
CA VAL A 7 -4.12 17.39 11.33
C VAL A 7 -5.60 16.99 11.37
N ASP A 8 -6.13 16.66 10.20
CA ASP A 8 -7.53 16.26 10.06
C ASP A 8 -7.71 14.81 10.58
N ARG A 9 -8.93 14.45 10.95
CA ARG A 9 -9.22 13.09 11.47
C ARG A 9 -8.89 12.00 10.44
N GLY A 10 -8.94 12.32 9.15
CA GLY A 10 -8.58 11.41 8.07
C GLY A 10 -7.11 11.05 8.14
N LEU A 11 -6.23 12.05 8.21
CA LEU A 11 -4.78 11.85 8.30
C LEU A 11 -4.38 11.00 9.50
N VAL A 12 -4.99 11.23 10.68
CA VAL A 12 -4.72 10.40 11.87
C VAL A 12 -5.13 8.94 11.64
N ASN A 13 -6.26 8.72 10.98
CA ASN A 13 -6.74 7.38 10.65
C ASN A 13 -5.82 6.68 9.64
N ASP A 14 -5.35 7.42 8.63
CA ASP A 14 -4.47 6.88 7.60
C ASP A 14 -3.09 6.51 8.19
N VAL A 15 -2.53 7.37 9.06
CA VAL A 15 -1.31 7.07 9.82
C VAL A 15 -1.48 5.81 10.67
N ARG A 16 -2.59 5.70 11.40
CA ARG A 16 -2.88 4.52 12.22
C ARG A 16 -3.00 3.26 11.35
N THR A 17 -3.66 3.36 10.20
CA THR A 17 -3.82 2.25 9.26
C THR A 17 -2.46 1.78 8.77
N ILE A 18 -1.62 2.69 8.27
CA ILE A 18 -0.28 2.37 7.78
C ILE A 18 0.55 1.74 8.90
N SER A 19 0.64 2.38 10.07
CA SER A 19 1.46 1.86 11.18
C SER A 19 0.99 0.50 11.69
N THR A 20 -0.32 0.21 11.59
CA THR A 20 -0.90 -1.05 12.08
C THR A 20 -0.68 -2.18 11.09
N TYR A 21 -0.83 -1.94 9.78
CA TYR A 21 -0.84 -3.01 8.78
C TYR A 21 0.49 -3.18 8.04
N ALA A 22 1.27 -2.10 7.85
CA ALA A 22 2.51 -2.14 7.08
C ALA A 22 3.56 -3.14 7.59
N PRO A 23 3.63 -3.50 8.89
CA PRO A 23 4.54 -4.54 9.36
C PRO A 23 4.14 -5.96 8.94
N TYR A 24 2.87 -6.21 8.58
CA TYR A 24 2.34 -7.57 8.41
C TYR A 24 2.08 -7.93 6.95
N VAL A 25 1.63 -6.97 6.15
CA VAL A 25 1.28 -7.19 4.74
C VAL A 25 2.50 -7.05 3.84
N ASP A 26 2.43 -7.65 2.65
CA ASP A 26 3.54 -7.59 1.67
C ASP A 26 3.48 -6.31 0.82
N ALA A 27 2.28 -5.73 0.66
CA ALA A 27 2.08 -4.47 -0.05
C ALA A 27 0.94 -3.64 0.55
N LEU A 28 1.07 -2.31 0.48
CA LEU A 28 0.02 -1.34 0.80
C LEU A 28 -0.12 -0.34 -0.33
N PHE A 29 -1.35 -0.04 -0.72
CA PHE A 29 -1.66 1.01 -1.70
C PHE A 29 -2.40 2.15 -1.01
N ILE A 30 -1.78 3.34 -1.00
CA ILE A 30 -2.25 4.51 -0.23
C ILE A 30 -2.50 5.73 -1.13
N ASP A 31 -3.15 6.76 -0.58
CA ASP A 31 -3.37 8.00 -1.31
C ASP A 31 -2.09 8.84 -1.50
N LYS A 32 -2.21 9.89 -2.33
CA LYS A 32 -1.09 10.80 -2.66
C LYS A 32 -0.57 11.60 -1.47
N ARG A 33 -1.46 12.01 -0.55
CA ARG A 33 -1.08 12.82 0.62
C ARG A 33 -0.28 11.98 1.61
N CYS A 34 -0.73 10.76 1.90
CA CYS A 34 -0.04 9.86 2.82
C CYS A 34 1.32 9.44 2.27
N ALA A 35 1.42 9.18 0.97
CA ALA A 35 2.69 8.88 0.32
C ALA A 35 3.66 10.07 0.33
N ALA A 36 3.15 11.31 0.16
CA ALA A 36 3.97 12.49 0.29
C ALA A 36 4.51 12.63 1.73
N LEU A 37 3.66 12.43 2.74
CA LEU A 37 4.06 12.49 4.15
C LEU A 37 5.13 11.45 4.50
N LEU A 38 4.99 10.21 4.04
CA LEU A 38 5.99 9.16 4.28
C LEU A 38 7.36 9.44 3.63
N LYS A 39 7.42 10.34 2.64
CA LYS A 39 8.67 10.78 2.01
C LYS A 39 9.28 12.00 2.69
N GLU A 40 8.57 12.67 3.59
CA GLU A 40 9.09 13.81 4.34
C GLU A 40 10.09 13.32 5.41
N GLU A 41 11.17 14.07 5.63
CA GLU A 41 12.10 13.78 6.72
C GLU A 41 11.49 14.16 8.09
N PRO A 42 11.73 13.36 9.15
CA PRO A 42 12.61 12.19 9.19
C PRO A 42 11.93 10.86 8.80
N LEU A 43 10.64 10.88 8.45
CA LEU A 43 9.85 9.67 8.24
C LEU A 43 10.39 8.81 7.10
N GLY A 44 10.83 9.44 6.01
CA GLY A 44 11.37 8.74 4.83
C GLY A 44 12.69 7.98 5.10
N THR A 45 13.44 8.36 6.13
CA THR A 45 14.71 7.71 6.49
C THR A 45 14.61 6.82 7.72
N GLU A 46 13.70 7.11 8.65
CA GLU A 46 13.57 6.35 9.90
C GLU A 46 12.54 5.22 9.84
N LEU A 47 11.55 5.29 8.94
CA LEU A 47 10.49 4.28 8.86
C LEU A 47 10.83 3.21 7.82
N GLU A 48 11.12 2.01 8.33
CA GLU A 48 11.22 0.80 7.51
C GLU A 48 9.97 -0.08 7.73
N TYR A 49 9.28 -0.41 6.63
CA TYR A 49 8.13 -1.31 6.65
C TYR A 49 8.43 -2.58 5.87
N LYS A 50 7.86 -3.70 6.32
CA LYS A 50 7.84 -4.94 5.54
C LYS A 50 7.08 -4.72 4.23
N ALA A 51 5.95 -4.03 4.30
CA ALA A 51 5.11 -3.76 3.15
C ALA A 51 5.81 -2.88 2.12
N ARG A 52 5.73 -3.27 0.85
CA ARG A 52 6.02 -2.38 -0.27
C ARG A 52 4.91 -1.34 -0.38
N ILE A 53 5.26 -0.07 -0.25
CA ILE A 53 4.30 1.04 -0.28
C ILE A 53 4.13 1.56 -1.71
N PHE A 54 2.92 1.47 -2.23
CA PHE A 54 2.49 2.03 -3.50
C PHE A 54 1.54 3.21 -3.26
N SER A 55 1.40 4.10 -4.24
CA SER A 55 0.53 5.26 -4.09
C SER A 55 -0.23 5.63 -5.36
N LEU A 56 -1.40 6.25 -5.19
CA LEU A 56 -2.15 6.90 -6.26
C LEU A 56 -1.34 7.95 -7.06
N SER A 57 -0.13 8.35 -6.60
CA SER A 57 0.79 9.16 -7.39
C SER A 57 1.33 8.45 -8.63
N ASP A 58 1.46 7.12 -8.55
CA ASP A 58 1.90 6.25 -9.65
C ASP A 58 1.13 4.91 -9.58
N PRO A 59 -0.11 4.87 -10.10
CA PRO A 59 -0.92 3.65 -10.10
C PRO A 59 -0.33 2.54 -10.97
N ASP A 60 0.47 2.89 -11.98
CA ASP A 60 1.05 1.92 -12.90
C ASP A 60 2.10 1.05 -12.20
N GLU A 61 2.82 1.59 -11.21
CA GLU A 61 3.72 0.80 -10.36
C GLU A 61 2.96 -0.31 -9.61
N PHE A 62 1.79 0.02 -9.03
CA PHE A 62 0.95 -0.94 -8.33
C PHE A 62 0.37 -1.99 -9.27
N LEU A 63 -0.13 -1.58 -10.43
CA LEU A 63 -0.63 -2.51 -11.45
C LEU A 63 0.47 -3.43 -11.99
N GLY A 64 1.69 -2.91 -12.13
CA GLY A 64 2.86 -3.71 -12.50
C GLY A 64 3.14 -4.82 -11.48
N TYR A 65 3.12 -4.47 -10.19
CA TYR A 65 3.24 -5.44 -9.09
C TYR A 65 2.15 -6.52 -9.12
N LEU A 66 0.88 -6.15 -9.36
CA LEU A 66 -0.20 -7.13 -9.47
C LEU A 66 -0.03 -8.08 -10.65
N ARG A 67 0.38 -7.57 -11.82
CA ARG A 67 0.66 -8.39 -13.00
C ARG A 67 1.84 -9.33 -12.78
N GLU A 68 2.85 -8.89 -12.03
CA GLU A 68 3.98 -9.74 -11.65
C GLU A 68 3.54 -10.90 -10.76
N ILE A 69 2.75 -10.61 -9.71
CA ILE A 69 2.18 -11.66 -8.84
C ILE A 69 1.35 -12.63 -9.67
N GLU A 70 0.47 -12.11 -10.52
CA GLU A 70 -0.34 -12.93 -11.41
C GLU A 70 0.54 -13.82 -12.29
N GLY A 71 1.51 -13.25 -13.01
CA GLY A 71 2.41 -13.98 -13.89
C GLY A 71 3.27 -15.04 -13.20
N GLN A 72 3.56 -14.86 -11.90
CA GLN A 72 4.32 -15.81 -11.09
C GLN A 72 3.42 -16.83 -10.37
N THR A 73 2.10 -16.67 -10.41
CA THR A 73 1.15 -17.55 -9.71
C THR A 73 1.10 -18.92 -10.41
N PRO A 74 1.42 -20.02 -9.70
CA PRO A 74 1.34 -21.37 -10.27
C PRO A 74 -0.07 -21.73 -10.71
N ASP A 75 -0.19 -22.52 -11.78
CA ASP A 75 -1.49 -22.93 -12.35
C ASP A 75 -2.39 -23.61 -11.31
N GLN A 76 -1.82 -24.42 -10.42
CA GLN A 76 -2.54 -25.08 -9.34
C GLN A 76 -3.23 -24.09 -8.37
N VAL A 77 -2.60 -22.96 -8.09
CA VAL A 77 -3.20 -21.93 -7.23
C VAL A 77 -4.40 -21.29 -7.92
N ARG A 78 -4.33 -21.09 -9.25
CA ARG A 78 -5.44 -20.57 -10.05
C ARG A 78 -6.61 -21.54 -10.10
N GLU A 79 -6.33 -22.82 -10.31
CA GLU A 79 -7.35 -23.88 -10.31
C GLU A 79 -8.09 -23.93 -8.96
N TYR A 80 -7.37 -23.96 -7.84
CA TYR A 80 -8.00 -23.96 -6.53
C TYR A 80 -8.77 -22.67 -6.24
N ALA A 81 -8.27 -21.50 -6.67
CA ALA A 81 -9.00 -20.25 -6.53
C ALA A 81 -10.34 -20.28 -7.29
N ALA A 82 -10.35 -20.78 -8.53
CA ALA A 82 -11.58 -20.94 -9.32
C ALA A 82 -12.59 -21.87 -8.61
N MET A 83 -12.11 -23.01 -8.08
CA MET A 83 -12.95 -23.95 -7.32
C MET A 83 -13.54 -23.34 -6.04
N ILE A 84 -12.73 -22.62 -5.25
CA ILE A 84 -13.15 -22.07 -3.95
C ILE A 84 -14.10 -20.89 -4.14
N TYR A 85 -13.78 -19.99 -5.07
CA TYR A 85 -14.53 -18.75 -5.26
C TYR A 85 -15.62 -18.85 -6.33
N GLY A 86 -15.73 -19.98 -7.04
CA GLY A 86 -16.76 -20.22 -8.06
C GLY A 86 -16.61 -19.30 -9.28
N ILE A 87 -15.37 -19.01 -9.67
CA ILE A 87 -15.05 -18.11 -10.78
C ILE A 87 -14.86 -18.98 -12.03
N ASP A 88 -15.97 -19.47 -12.59
CA ASP A 88 -16.04 -20.04 -13.94
C ASP A 88 -16.45 -18.98 -14.96
#